data_AF-A0A1S2VEJ2-F1
#
_entry.id   AF-A0A1S2VEJ2-F1
#
_cell.length_a   1.000
_cell.length_b   1.000
_cell.length_c   1.000
_cell.angle_alpha   90.00
_cell.angle_beta   90.00
_cell.angle_gamma   90.00
#
_symmetry.space_group_name_H-M   'P 1'
#
loop_
_entity.id
_entity.type
_entity.pdbx_description
1 polymer ?
#
loop_
_entity_poly.entity_id
_entity_poly.type
_entity_poly.pdbx_seq_one_letter_code
_entity_poly.pdbx_strand_id
1 'polypeptide(L)'
;MKPTREYYLPLDAKLHLKDEFSTAVIYRYERNGNLIGMAFRGKSQKPAWHYRFKSAEAQQQYEQNFLQSVREAEEQKRKMSEQKNALHTLKEGDILYSSWGWEQTNIDFFQIIAVKSKTLTLQEIGATSVETTGWASDRVIADPTIKIGVEFKKRADGFNQVTLDRCRTATRYDGKPLHRSWYA
;
A
#
# COMPACT_ATOMS: atom_id res chain seq x y z
N MET A 1 -17.52 24.07 2.77
CA MET A 1 -16.11 24.52 2.88
C MET A 1 -15.43 23.63 3.91
N LYS A 2 -14.25 23.03 3.61
CA LYS A 2 -13.55 22.21 4.61
C LYS A 2 -12.87 23.14 5.64
N PRO A 3 -13.01 22.91 6.95
CA PRO A 3 -12.36 23.75 7.95
C PRO A 3 -10.84 23.70 7.77
N THR A 4 -10.20 24.88 7.83
CA THR A 4 -8.74 25.04 7.84
C THR A 4 -8.17 24.71 9.22
N ARG A 5 -6.84 24.54 9.36
CA ARG A 5 -6.21 24.33 10.68
C ARG A 5 -6.58 25.42 11.70
N GLU A 6 -6.72 26.65 11.22
CA GLU A 6 -7.11 27.83 12.01
C GLU A 6 -8.48 27.66 12.67
N TYR A 7 -9.41 26.93 12.06
CA TYR A 7 -10.72 26.63 12.67
C TYR A 7 -10.59 25.84 13.97
N TYR A 8 -9.57 24.97 14.08
CA TYR A 8 -9.35 24.12 15.25
C TYR A 8 -8.48 24.79 16.33
N LEU A 9 -7.79 25.87 15.97
CA LEU A 9 -6.93 26.61 16.88
C LEU A 9 -7.78 27.59 17.69
N PRO A 10 -7.81 27.50 19.03
CA PRO A 10 -8.40 28.57 19.82
C PRO A 10 -7.53 29.84 19.72
N LEU A 11 -8.13 31.02 19.96
CA LEU A 11 -7.47 32.32 19.78
C LEU A 11 -6.17 32.49 20.58
N ASP A 12 -6.01 31.75 21.68
CA ASP A 12 -4.88 31.74 22.59
C ASP A 12 -3.85 30.64 22.27
N ALA A 13 -4.07 29.82 21.24
CA ALA A 13 -3.14 28.78 20.84
C ALA A 13 -1.83 29.34 20.32
N LYS A 14 -0.74 29.07 21.04
CA LYS A 14 0.61 29.41 20.59
C LYS A 14 1.22 28.24 19.84
N LEU A 15 1.79 28.52 18.67
CA LEU A 15 2.64 27.57 17.97
C LEU A 15 3.80 27.21 18.90
N HIS A 16 3.86 25.95 19.32
CA HIS A 16 4.83 25.53 20.31
C HIS A 16 6.02 24.83 19.66
N LEU A 17 5.77 23.95 18.70
CA LEU A 17 6.82 23.19 18.05
C LEU A 17 6.45 22.94 16.59
N LYS A 18 7.32 23.39 15.69
CA LYS A 18 7.34 22.98 14.30
C LYS A 18 8.58 22.13 14.12
N ASP A 19 8.39 20.86 13.80
CA ASP A 19 9.53 19.98 13.63
C ASP A 19 10.26 20.33 12.33
N GLU A 20 11.59 20.45 12.38
CA GLU A 20 12.38 20.73 11.17
C GLU A 20 12.55 19.49 10.29
N PHE A 21 12.44 18.31 10.91
CA PHE A 21 12.67 17.01 10.28
C PHE A 21 11.38 16.30 9.85
N SER A 22 10.21 16.87 10.18
CA SER A 22 8.92 16.32 9.75
C SER A 22 7.91 17.42 9.47
N THR A 23 6.83 17.06 8.79
CA THR A 23 5.74 18.01 8.52
C THR A 23 4.79 18.22 9.70
N ALA A 24 5.16 17.73 10.89
CA ALA A 24 4.36 17.84 12.10
C ALA A 24 4.40 19.25 12.71
N VAL A 25 3.24 19.71 13.16
CA VAL A 25 3.09 21.01 13.84
C VAL A 25 2.30 20.79 15.11
N ILE A 26 2.84 21.25 16.24
CA ILE A 26 2.24 21.10 17.57
C ILE A 26 1.99 22.47 18.19
N TYR A 27 0.79 22.63 18.71
CA TYR A 27 0.33 23.80 19.45
C TYR A 27 0.13 23.41 20.91
N ARG A 28 0.54 24.29 21.81
CA ARG A 28 0.28 24.17 23.25
C ARG A 28 -0.47 25.40 23.72
N TYR A 29 -1.46 25.20 24.57
CA TYR A 29 -2.20 26.27 25.22
C TYR A 29 -2.88 25.76 26.49
N GLU A 30 -3.33 26.70 27.32
CA GLU A 30 -4.00 26.41 28.58
C GLU A 30 -5.47 26.82 28.50
N ARG A 31 -6.37 25.96 28.98
CA ARG A 31 -7.80 26.30 29.05
C ARG A 31 -8.39 25.78 30.35
N ASN A 32 -9.00 26.67 31.12
CA ASN A 32 -9.62 26.36 32.42
C ASN A 32 -8.64 25.60 33.36
N GLY A 33 -7.37 26.00 33.40
CA GLY A 33 -6.33 25.36 34.22
C GLY A 33 -5.84 24.00 33.71
N ASN A 34 -6.24 23.57 32.51
CA ASN A 34 -5.75 22.33 31.89
C ASN A 34 -4.71 22.66 30.82
N LEU A 35 -3.60 21.92 30.83
CA LEU A 35 -2.62 21.91 29.75
C LEU A 35 -3.21 21.16 28.56
N ILE A 36 -3.31 21.82 27.40
CA ILE A 36 -3.84 21.23 26.18
C ILE A 36 -2.75 21.22 25.11
N GLY A 37 -2.62 20.09 24.45
CA GLY A 37 -1.81 19.93 23.25
C GLY A 37 -2.68 19.59 22.05
N MET A 38 -2.31 20.11 20.90
CA MET A 38 -2.94 19.77 19.64
C MET A 38 -1.88 19.67 18.55
N ALA A 39 -1.90 18.60 17.77
CA ALA A 39 -0.97 18.43 16.67
C ALA A 39 -1.63 18.17 15.33
N PHE A 40 -0.94 18.60 14.28
CA PHE A 40 -1.26 18.34 12.88
C PHE A 40 -0.09 17.61 12.23
N ARG A 41 -0.40 16.79 11.21
CA ARG A 41 0.60 16.09 10.40
C ARG A 41 0.37 16.33 8.91
N GLY A 42 1.44 16.44 8.13
CA GLY A 42 1.37 16.53 6.67
C GLY A 42 0.57 17.74 6.19
N LYS A 43 -0.33 17.49 5.22
CA LYS A 43 -1.28 18.46 4.68
C LYS A 43 -2.69 18.34 5.29
N SER A 44 -2.84 17.56 6.37
CA SER A 44 -4.14 17.39 7.03
C SER A 44 -4.61 18.70 7.65
N GLN A 45 -5.88 19.04 7.44
CA GLN A 45 -6.54 20.17 8.09
C GLN A 45 -7.15 19.79 9.44
N LYS A 46 -7.46 18.50 9.66
CA LYS A 46 -7.91 17.98 10.94
C LYS A 46 -6.71 17.67 11.84
N PRO A 47 -6.80 17.94 13.16
CA PRO A 47 -5.76 17.55 14.09
C PRO A 47 -5.59 16.03 14.09
N ALA A 48 -4.34 15.58 14.17
CA ALA A 48 -4.01 14.17 14.38
C ALA A 48 -4.43 13.73 15.79
N TRP A 49 -4.27 14.64 16.76
CA TRP A 49 -4.75 14.50 18.11
C TRP A 49 -4.95 15.87 18.76
N HIS A 50 -5.82 15.89 19.77
CA HIS A 50 -6.18 17.07 20.55
C HIS A 50 -6.55 16.61 21.96
N TYR A 51 -5.62 16.73 22.90
CA TYR A 51 -5.74 16.12 24.23
C TYR A 51 -5.38 17.09 25.35
N ARG A 52 -5.97 16.84 26.51
CA ARG A 52 -5.59 17.46 27.78
C ARG A 52 -4.55 16.60 28.49
N PHE A 53 -3.58 17.24 29.12
CA PHE A 53 -2.50 16.60 29.87
C PHE A 53 -2.55 17.01 31.34
N LYS A 54 -2.15 16.07 32.20
CA LYS A 54 -2.12 16.28 33.65
C LYS A 54 -0.84 16.96 34.13
N SER A 55 0.25 16.89 33.35
CA SER A 55 1.52 17.52 33.65
C SER A 55 2.26 17.93 32.37
N ALA A 56 3.21 18.84 32.50
CA ALA A 56 4.04 19.30 31.38
C ALA A 56 4.97 18.18 30.87
N GLU A 57 5.47 17.31 31.75
CA GLU A 57 6.35 16.20 31.35
C GLU A 57 5.58 15.16 30.52
N ALA A 58 4.35 14.82 30.93
CA ALA A 58 3.50 13.89 30.18
C ALA A 58 3.16 14.44 28.79
N GLN A 59 2.92 15.75 28.69
CA GLN A 59 2.72 16.43 27.41
C GLN A 59 3.98 16.35 26.53
N GLN A 60 5.14 16.66 27.09
CA GLN A 60 6.40 16.63 26.35
C GLN A 60 6.75 15.23 25.84
N GLN A 61 6.58 14.20 26.67
CA GLN A 61 6.82 12.81 26.26
C GLN A 61 5.88 12.37 25.14
N TYR A 62 4.61 12.74 25.23
CA TYR A 62 3.62 12.42 24.19
C TYR A 62 3.97 13.09 22.85
N GLU A 63 4.37 14.36 22.91
CA GLU A 63 4.78 15.11 21.73
C GLU A 63 6.03 14.50 21.07
N GLN A 64 7.04 14.12 21.85
CA GLN A 64 8.24 13.45 21.33
C GLN A 64 7.90 12.12 20.64
N ASN A 65 7.09 11.28 21.29
CA ASN A 65 6.64 10.02 20.69
C ASN A 65 5.86 10.25 19.39
N PHE A 66 5.00 11.28 19.36
CA PHE A 66 4.26 11.64 18.17
C PHE A 66 5.20 12.07 17.04
N LEU A 67 6.15 12.98 17.29
CA LEU A 67 7.13 13.42 16.29
C LEU A 67 7.94 12.25 15.75
N GLN A 68 8.40 11.36 16.62
CA GLN A 68 9.13 10.16 16.22
C GLN A 68 8.29 9.27 15.30
N SER A 69 7.03 9.00 15.68
CA SER A 69 6.12 8.20 14.84
C SER A 69 5.83 8.84 13.48
N VAL A 70 5.77 10.17 13.40
CA VAL A 70 5.56 10.89 12.14
C VAL A 70 6.80 10.79 11.25
N ARG A 71 8.00 11.00 11.81
CA ARG A 71 9.27 10.87 11.09
C ARG A 71 9.43 9.46 10.51
N GLU A 72 9.20 8.44 11.33
CA GLU A 72 9.25 7.03 10.89
C GLU A 72 8.24 6.76 9.78
N ALA A 73 6.99 7.24 9.92
CA ALA A 73 5.98 7.06 8.88
C ALA A 73 6.36 7.77 7.57
N GLU A 74 6.94 8.97 7.64
CA GLU A 74 7.42 9.70 6.46
C GLU A 74 8.61 9.00 5.79
N GLU A 75 9.56 8.50 6.57
CA GLU A 75 10.70 7.74 6.06
C GLU A 75 10.25 6.43 5.41
N GLN A 76 9.37 5.67 6.06
CA GLN A 76 8.82 4.43 5.49
C GLN A 76 8.07 4.73 4.20
N LYS A 77 7.28 5.81 4.15
CA LYS A 77 6.59 6.21 2.92
C LYS A 77 7.57 6.56 1.81
N ARG A 78 8.68 7.24 2.12
CA ARG A 78 9.75 7.54 1.15
C ARG A 78 10.38 6.26 0.63
N LYS A 79 10.83 5.37 1.52
CA LYS A 79 11.41 4.06 1.18
C LYS A 79 10.47 3.24 0.30
N MET A 80 9.20 3.14 0.66
CA MET A 80 8.19 2.42 -0.12
C MET A 80 7.96 3.05 -1.49
N SER A 81 7.95 4.38 -1.58
CA SER A 81 7.81 5.09 -2.86
C SER A 81 9.05 4.92 -3.74
N GLU A 82 10.25 4.98 -3.17
CA GLU A 82 11.52 4.74 -3.86
C GLU A 82 11.58 3.32 -4.39
N GLN A 83 11.23 2.33 -3.56
CA GLN A 83 11.19 0.93 -3.96
C GLN A 83 10.13 0.67 -5.04
N LYS A 84 8.91 1.22 -4.90
CA LYS A 84 7.87 1.10 -5.94
C LYS A 84 8.34 1.71 -7.27
N ASN A 85 9.11 2.79 -7.21
CA ASN A 85 9.67 3.46 -8.37
C ASN A 85 11.00 2.85 -8.85
N ALA A 86 11.57 1.87 -8.18
CA ALA A 86 12.72 1.15 -8.69
C ALA A 86 12.35 0.35 -9.95
N LEU A 87 13.37 -0.15 -10.65
CA LEU A 87 13.17 -1.10 -11.73
C LEU A 87 12.85 -2.46 -11.14
N HIS A 88 11.93 -3.18 -11.78
CA HIS A 88 11.65 -4.57 -11.45
C HIS A 88 12.79 -5.48 -11.90
N THR A 89 12.84 -6.69 -11.35
CA THR A 89 13.80 -7.74 -11.71
C THR A 89 13.22 -8.83 -12.60
N LEU A 90 11.95 -8.69 -13.01
CA LEU A 90 11.26 -9.60 -13.94
C LEU A 90 11.94 -9.64 -15.31
N LYS A 91 11.96 -10.84 -15.92
CA LYS A 91 12.62 -11.13 -17.19
C LYS A 91 11.64 -11.72 -18.21
N GLU A 92 12.04 -11.70 -19.47
CA GLU A 92 11.34 -12.43 -20.53
C GLU A 92 11.30 -13.92 -20.20
N GLY A 93 10.14 -14.54 -20.41
CA GLY A 93 9.87 -15.93 -20.07
C GLY A 93 9.41 -16.18 -18.62
N ASP A 94 9.55 -15.22 -17.69
CA ASP A 94 8.96 -15.37 -16.36
C ASP A 94 7.43 -15.49 -16.46
N ILE A 95 6.85 -16.29 -15.56
CA ILE A 95 5.41 -16.45 -15.42
C ILE A 95 4.95 -15.63 -14.21
N LEU A 96 3.84 -14.93 -14.39
CA LEU A 96 3.11 -14.24 -13.36
C LEU A 96 1.77 -14.94 -13.14
N TYR A 97 1.21 -14.82 -11.94
CA TYR A 97 -0.15 -15.24 -11.66
C TYR A 97 -0.91 -14.15 -10.93
N SER A 98 -2.22 -14.10 -11.15
CA SER A 98 -3.16 -13.26 -10.40
C SER A 98 -4.20 -14.16 -9.75
N SER A 99 -4.37 -14.04 -8.43
CA SER A 99 -5.48 -14.67 -7.72
C SER A 99 -6.53 -13.62 -7.40
N TRP A 100 -7.78 -13.91 -7.74
CA TRP A 100 -8.88 -12.97 -7.56
C TRP A 100 -10.20 -13.71 -7.41
N GLY A 101 -11.19 -13.01 -6.86
CA GLY A 101 -12.55 -13.48 -6.78
C GLY A 101 -13.23 -12.93 -5.54
N TRP A 102 -14.56 -13.03 -5.53
CA TRP A 102 -15.37 -12.53 -4.44
C TRP A 102 -15.71 -13.67 -3.46
N GLU A 103 -16.50 -14.62 -3.93
CA GLU A 103 -16.85 -15.86 -3.19
C GLU A 103 -16.06 -17.09 -3.65
N GLN A 104 -15.30 -16.96 -4.73
CA GLN A 104 -14.51 -18.03 -5.36
C GLN A 104 -13.06 -17.58 -5.49
N THR A 105 -12.14 -18.51 -5.73
CA THR A 105 -10.74 -18.20 -6.03
C THR A 105 -10.47 -18.55 -7.49
N ASN A 106 -10.37 -17.53 -8.36
CA ASN A 106 -9.90 -17.67 -9.73
C ASN A 106 -8.40 -17.41 -9.80
N ILE A 107 -7.72 -18.17 -10.66
CA ILE A 107 -6.28 -18.04 -10.91
C ILE A 107 -6.08 -17.84 -12.41
N ASP A 108 -5.52 -16.68 -12.77
CA ASP A 108 -5.11 -16.37 -14.14
C ASP A 108 -3.58 -16.38 -14.20
N PHE A 109 -3.00 -16.94 -15.26
CA PHE A 109 -1.56 -16.98 -15.48
C PHE A 109 -1.16 -16.11 -16.68
N PHE A 110 0.02 -15.50 -16.61
CA PHE A 110 0.54 -14.61 -17.65
C PHE A 110 2.01 -14.89 -17.88
N GLN A 111 2.43 -14.99 -19.14
CA GLN A 111 3.84 -15.08 -19.52
C GLN A 111 4.36 -13.72 -19.97
N ILE A 112 5.58 -13.36 -19.53
CA ILE A 112 6.28 -12.17 -20.02
C ILE A 112 6.90 -12.48 -21.37
N ILE A 113 6.42 -11.83 -22.41
CA ILE A 113 6.92 -11.98 -23.79
C ILE A 113 8.10 -11.04 -24.05
N ALA A 114 8.02 -9.81 -23.55
CA ALA A 114 9.07 -8.82 -23.73
C ALA A 114 9.18 -7.86 -22.53
N VAL A 115 10.39 -7.38 -22.26
CA VAL A 115 10.67 -6.41 -21.19
C VAL A 115 11.24 -5.12 -21.77
N LYS A 116 10.57 -3.98 -21.50
CA LYS A 116 11.05 -2.65 -21.85
C LYS A 116 11.04 -1.72 -20.65
N SER A 117 12.18 -1.66 -19.94
CA SER A 117 12.36 -0.87 -18.71
C SER A 117 11.31 -1.24 -17.65
N LYS A 118 10.29 -0.41 -17.41
CA LYS A 118 9.18 -0.70 -16.49
C LYS A 118 7.95 -1.32 -17.16
N THR A 119 7.94 -1.39 -18.49
CA THR A 119 6.81 -1.87 -19.28
C THR A 119 7.06 -3.31 -19.70
N LEU A 120 6.10 -4.18 -19.44
CA LEU A 120 6.09 -5.58 -19.81
C LEU A 120 5.06 -5.80 -20.90
N THR A 121 5.41 -6.60 -21.90
CA THR A 121 4.44 -7.21 -22.81
C THR A 121 4.08 -8.57 -22.25
N LEU A 122 2.80 -8.75 -21.91
CA LEU A 122 2.26 -9.94 -21.28
C LEU A 122 1.32 -10.66 -22.25
N GLN A 123 1.34 -11.98 -22.18
CA GLN A 123 0.38 -12.85 -22.83
C GLN A 123 -0.28 -13.71 -21.75
N GLU A 124 -1.62 -13.74 -21.73
CA GLU A 124 -2.33 -14.65 -20.84
C GLU A 124 -2.13 -16.09 -21.33
N ILE A 125 -1.90 -16.99 -20.37
CA ILE A 125 -1.65 -18.42 -20.63
C ILE A 125 -2.63 -19.29 -19.85
N GLY A 126 -2.81 -20.52 -20.33
CA GLY A 126 -3.70 -21.48 -19.72
C GLY A 126 -3.21 -22.00 -18.36
N ALA A 127 -4.12 -22.73 -17.72
CA ALA A 127 -3.88 -23.41 -16.46
C ALA A 127 -4.19 -24.90 -16.65
N THR A 128 -3.31 -25.76 -16.15
CA THR A 128 -3.51 -27.21 -16.17
C THR A 128 -3.76 -27.71 -14.74
N SER A 129 -4.84 -28.49 -14.58
CA SER A 129 -5.21 -29.07 -13.29
C SER A 129 -4.29 -30.22 -12.94
N VAL A 130 -3.72 -30.20 -11.74
CA VAL A 130 -2.80 -31.24 -11.25
C VAL A 130 -3.40 -32.10 -10.15
N GLU A 131 -4.38 -31.57 -9.43
CA GLU A 131 -5.00 -32.26 -8.30
C GLU A 131 -6.43 -31.72 -8.09
N THR A 132 -7.40 -32.63 -8.04
CA THR A 132 -8.77 -32.30 -7.63
C THR A 132 -8.85 -32.32 -6.11
N THR A 133 -9.11 -31.17 -5.49
CA THR A 133 -9.20 -31.05 -4.02
C THR A 133 -10.62 -31.23 -3.50
N GLY A 134 -11.63 -31.06 -4.37
CA GLY A 134 -13.04 -31.20 -4.03
C GLY A 134 -13.93 -31.19 -5.28
N TRP A 135 -15.24 -31.27 -5.08
CA TRP A 135 -16.22 -31.30 -6.19
C TRP A 135 -16.16 -30.05 -7.07
N ALA A 136 -15.89 -28.89 -6.48
CA ALA A 136 -15.81 -27.60 -7.18
C ALA A 136 -14.50 -26.84 -6.88
N SER A 137 -13.40 -27.59 -6.70
CA SER A 137 -12.08 -27.01 -6.46
C SER A 137 -10.95 -27.90 -6.97
N ASP A 138 -9.90 -27.25 -7.48
CA ASP A 138 -8.70 -27.91 -7.95
C ASP A 138 -7.42 -27.13 -7.59
N ARG A 139 -6.28 -27.77 -7.84
CA ARG A 139 -4.98 -27.10 -7.88
C ARG A 139 -4.50 -27.05 -9.31
N VAL A 140 -4.03 -25.88 -9.70
CA VAL A 140 -3.57 -25.59 -11.06
C VAL A 140 -2.13 -25.15 -11.09
N ILE A 141 -1.46 -25.50 -12.19
CA ILE A 141 -0.15 -24.96 -12.57
C ILE A 141 -0.28 -24.19 -13.88
N ALA A 142 0.63 -23.25 -14.11
CA ALA A 142 0.72 -22.53 -15.36
C ALA A 142 1.05 -23.48 -16.53
N ASP A 143 0.35 -23.33 -17.65
CA ASP A 143 0.63 -24.03 -18.90
C ASP A 143 0.97 -23.02 -20.02
N PRO A 144 2.26 -22.78 -20.30
CA PRO A 144 2.69 -21.84 -21.33
C PRO A 144 2.35 -22.26 -22.77
N THR A 145 1.92 -23.52 -23.00
CA THR A 145 1.58 -24.00 -24.34
C THR A 145 0.24 -23.44 -24.81
N ILE A 146 -0.67 -23.18 -23.86
CA ILE A 146 -1.99 -22.64 -24.11
C ILE A 146 -1.91 -21.12 -24.01
N LYS A 147 -2.02 -20.41 -25.13
CA LYS A 147 -2.06 -18.95 -25.16
C LYS A 147 -3.52 -18.48 -25.26
N ILE A 148 -3.92 -17.56 -24.37
CA ILE A 148 -5.28 -17.05 -24.29
C ILE A 148 -5.29 -15.56 -24.65
N GLY A 149 -6.13 -15.16 -25.61
CA GLY A 149 -6.29 -13.76 -25.99
C GLY A 149 -5.06 -13.15 -26.67
N VAL A 150 -4.99 -11.82 -26.69
CA VAL A 150 -3.93 -11.05 -27.35
C VAL A 150 -2.90 -10.51 -26.36
N GLU A 151 -1.68 -10.30 -26.85
CA GLU A 151 -0.63 -9.65 -26.07
C GLU A 151 -1.04 -8.23 -25.67
N PHE A 152 -0.75 -7.86 -24.42
CA PHE A 152 -1.04 -6.53 -23.90
C PHE A 152 0.09 -6.00 -23.04
N LYS A 153 0.14 -4.69 -22.89
CA LYS A 153 1.23 -4.02 -22.16
C LYS A 153 0.77 -3.58 -20.78
N LYS A 154 1.59 -3.85 -19.77
CA LYS A 154 1.40 -3.35 -18.39
C LYS A 154 2.71 -2.87 -17.81
N ARG A 155 2.63 -2.10 -16.73
CA ARG A 155 3.80 -1.65 -15.99
C ARG A 155 3.98 -2.50 -14.75
N ALA A 156 5.22 -2.92 -14.51
CA ALA A 156 5.63 -3.50 -13.25
C ALA A 156 6.23 -2.41 -12.34
N ASP A 157 6.04 -2.59 -11.04
CA ASP A 157 6.73 -1.80 -10.02
C ASP A 157 7.99 -2.52 -9.50
N GLY A 158 8.80 -1.82 -8.70
CA GLY A 158 10.02 -2.40 -8.13
C GLY A 158 9.79 -3.51 -7.09
N PHE A 159 8.53 -3.86 -6.78
CA PHE A 159 8.18 -5.05 -6.01
C PHE A 159 7.89 -6.26 -6.90
N ASN A 160 8.13 -6.16 -8.21
CA ASN A 160 7.79 -7.17 -9.21
C ASN A 160 6.28 -7.46 -9.28
N GLN A 161 5.45 -6.46 -8.97
CA GLN A 161 4.00 -6.56 -9.06
C GLN A 161 3.52 -5.86 -10.32
N VAL A 162 2.52 -6.45 -10.98
CA VAL A 162 1.87 -5.89 -12.15
C VAL A 162 0.40 -5.67 -11.84
N THR A 163 -0.02 -4.42 -11.75
CA THR A 163 -1.44 -4.08 -11.61
C THR A 163 -2.14 -4.28 -12.97
N LEU A 164 -3.02 -5.29 -13.05
CA LEU A 164 -3.79 -5.58 -14.25
C LEU A 164 -5.01 -4.67 -14.32
N ASP A 165 -5.77 -4.57 -13.24
CA ASP A 165 -6.90 -3.67 -13.08
C ASP A 165 -7.09 -3.29 -11.60
N ARG A 166 -8.26 -2.75 -11.24
CA ARG A 166 -8.56 -2.31 -9.87
C ARG A 166 -8.52 -3.45 -8.85
N CYS A 167 -8.83 -4.67 -9.26
CA CYS A 167 -9.04 -5.82 -8.38
C CYS A 167 -7.99 -6.91 -8.59
N ARG A 168 -7.23 -6.89 -9.69
CA ARG A 168 -6.24 -7.90 -10.04
C ARG A 168 -4.83 -7.33 -10.07
N THR A 169 -3.95 -7.97 -9.29
CA THR A 169 -2.51 -7.71 -9.33
C THR A 169 -1.81 -9.03 -9.53
N ALA A 170 -0.97 -9.10 -10.57
CA ALA A 170 -0.18 -10.27 -10.86
C ALA A 170 1.20 -10.16 -10.20
N THR A 171 1.67 -11.28 -9.65
CA THR A 171 3.00 -11.40 -9.04
C THR A 171 3.73 -12.59 -9.62
N ARG A 172 5.05 -12.66 -9.42
CA ARG A 172 5.88 -13.75 -9.96
C ARG A 172 5.39 -15.10 -9.44
N TYR A 173 5.15 -16.02 -10.37
CA TYR A 173 4.79 -17.39 -10.08
C TYR A 173 6.05 -18.20 -9.75
N ASP A 174 6.00 -19.00 -8.69
CA ASP A 174 7.13 -19.80 -8.19
C ASP A 174 7.10 -21.25 -8.68
N GLY A 175 6.15 -21.61 -9.54
CA GLY A 175 6.01 -22.96 -10.08
C GLY A 175 5.16 -23.90 -9.21
N LYS A 176 4.68 -23.47 -8.03
CA LYS A 176 3.92 -24.33 -7.13
C LYS A 176 2.43 -24.34 -7.46
N PRO A 177 1.74 -25.49 -7.32
CA PRO A 177 0.30 -25.58 -7.55
C PRO A 177 -0.52 -24.60 -6.70
N LEU A 178 -1.35 -23.80 -7.38
CA LEU A 178 -2.24 -22.80 -6.78
C LEU A 178 -3.67 -23.33 -6.70
N HIS A 179 -4.36 -23.01 -5.62
CA HIS A 179 -5.75 -23.43 -5.42
C HIS A 179 -6.71 -22.53 -6.20
N ARG A 180 -7.67 -23.15 -6.91
CA ARG A 180 -8.77 -22.48 -7.60
C ARG A 180 -10.09 -23.17 -7.22
N SER A 181 -11.17 -22.39 -7.13
CA SER A 181 -12.50 -22.91 -6.82
C SER A 181 -13.57 -22.27 -7.71
N TRP A 182 -14.64 -23.02 -7.97
CA TRP A 182 -15.82 -22.55 -8.69
C TRP A 182 -17.12 -22.91 -7.95
N TYR A 183 -18.27 -22.39 -8.41
CA TYR A 183 -19.57 -22.83 -7.89
C TYR A 183 -19.87 -24.25 -8.36
N ALA A 184 -20.39 -25.07 -7.45
CA ALA A 184 -20.86 -26.43 -7.72
C ALA A 184 -22.16 -26.45 -8.52
#